data_AF-A0A5K1BXY3-F1
#
_entry.id   AF-A0A5K1BXY3-F1
#
_cell.length_a   1.000
_cell.length_b   1.000
_cell.length_c   1.000
_cell.angle_alpha   90.00
_cell.angle_beta   90.00
_cell.angle_gamma   90.00
#
_symmetry.space_group_name_H-M   'P 1'
#
loop_
_entity.id
_entity.type
_entity.pdbx_description
1 polymer ?
#
loop_
_entity_poly.entity_id
_entity_poly.type
_entity_poly.pdbx_seq_one_letter_code
_entity_poly.pdbx_strand_id
1 'polypeptide(L)'
;VDLQGILSTSPLPLSQGVLLSLVQQLACDLGNETTRKLSWVTEAAMALNPSDPMIIMHARPILEQVYQMLMRQRAVTTASGEANSIRMVIHVITSILKTCK
;
A
#
# COMPACT_ATOMS: atom_id res chain seq x y z
N VAL A 1 -1.02 -0.59 17.00
CA VAL A 1 -1.13 -1.82 16.20
C VAL A 1 0.23 -2.12 15.60
N ASP A 2 0.75 -3.32 15.85
CA ASP A 2 1.97 -3.85 15.23
C ASP A 2 1.56 -4.67 14.00
N LEU A 3 1.52 -4.01 12.83
CA LEU A 3 1.07 -4.64 11.60
C LEU A 3 2.12 -5.65 11.08
N GLN A 4 3.41 -5.32 11.21
CA GLN A 4 4.51 -6.20 10.86
C GLN A 4 4.43 -7.54 11.61
N GLY A 5 4.16 -7.50 12.92
CA GLY A 5 3.96 -8.71 13.73
C GLY A 5 2.82 -9.58 13.22
N ILE A 6 1.68 -8.97 12.83
CA ILE A 6 0.52 -9.68 12.27
C ILE A 6 0.84 -10.27 10.89
N LEU A 7 1.53 -9.54 10.03
CA LEU A 7 1.89 -9.98 8.68
C LEU A 7 2.98 -11.06 8.69
N SER A 8 3.74 -11.19 9.78
CA SER A 8 4.82 -12.18 9.93
C SER A 8 4.34 -13.55 10.43
N THR A 9 3.09 -13.70 10.87
CA THR A 9 2.59 -15.00 11.34
C THR A 9 2.36 -15.95 10.15
N SER A 10 2.68 -17.24 10.34
CA SER A 10 2.52 -18.28 9.31
C SER A 10 1.53 -19.35 9.77
N PRO A 11 0.44 -19.61 9.03
CA PRO A 11 0.08 -18.98 7.76
C PRO A 11 -0.34 -17.51 7.94
N LEU A 12 -0.21 -16.72 6.87
CA LEU A 12 -0.64 -15.31 6.86
C LEU A 12 -2.13 -15.23 7.25
N PRO A 13 -2.49 -14.46 8.29
CA PRO A 13 -3.83 -14.52 8.87
C PRO A 13 -4.83 -13.64 8.10
N LEU A 14 -4.36 -12.88 7.11
CA LEU A 14 -5.15 -11.95 6.30
C LEU A 14 -5.25 -12.46 4.86
N SER A 15 -6.45 -12.38 4.29
CA SER A 15 -6.67 -12.68 2.87
C SER A 15 -6.12 -11.58 1.97
N GLN A 16 -5.85 -11.93 0.70
CA GLN A 16 -5.36 -10.96 -0.28
C GLN A 16 -6.36 -9.82 -0.54
N GLY A 17 -7.67 -10.09 -0.49
CA GLY A 17 -8.70 -9.06 -0.56
C GLY A 17 -8.65 -8.08 0.61
N VAL A 18 -8.40 -8.57 1.83
CA VAL A 18 -8.25 -7.73 3.02
C VAL A 18 -6.97 -6.88 2.93
N LEU A 19 -5.85 -7.45 2.46
CA LEU A 19 -4.61 -6.68 2.25
C LEU A 19 -4.78 -5.57 1.21
N LEU A 20 -5.42 -5.88 0.08
CA LEU A 20 -5.68 -4.91 -0.97
C LEU A 20 -6.57 -3.77 -0.47
N SER A 21 -7.63 -4.11 0.26
CA SER A 21 -8.52 -3.12 0.88
C SER A 21 -7.79 -2.28 1.93
N LEU A 22 -6.92 -2.89 2.73
CA LEU A 22 -6.12 -2.18 3.73
C LEU A 22 -5.16 -1.17 3.08
N VAL A 23 -4.45 -1.57 2.01
CA VAL A 23 -3.60 -0.67 1.22
C VAL A 23 -4.41 0.51 0.69
N GLN A 24 -5.59 0.26 0.12
CA GLN A 24 -6.49 1.30 -0.38
C GLN A 24 -6.95 2.26 0.72
N GLN A 25 -7.43 1.73 1.85
CA GLN A 25 -7.94 2.52 2.97
C GLN A 25 -6.86 3.39 3.59
N LEU A 26 -5.66 2.85 3.82
CA LEU A 26 -4.55 3.59 4.39
C LEU A 26 -4.07 4.70 3.45
N ALA A 27 -4.00 4.45 2.14
CA ALA A 27 -3.67 5.47 1.16
C ALA A 27 -4.75 6.57 1.08
N CYS A 28 -6.03 6.19 1.18
CA CYS A 28 -7.16 7.10 1.14
C CYS A 28 -7.17 8.09 2.32
N ASP A 29 -6.65 7.70 3.47
CA ASP A 29 -6.63 8.53 4.69
C ASP A 29 -5.20 8.89 5.12
N LEU A 30 -4.36 9.40 4.22
CA LEU A 30 -3.01 9.86 4.58
C LEU A 30 -2.96 11.24 5.28
N GLY A 31 -4.10 11.81 5.68
CA GLY A 31 -4.17 13.18 6.22
C GLY A 31 -3.62 13.33 7.65
N ASN A 32 -3.55 12.24 8.41
CA ASN A 32 -3.04 12.19 9.79
C ASN A 32 -2.18 10.93 9.97
N GLU A 33 -1.15 10.99 10.82
CA GLU A 33 -0.20 9.89 11.06
C GLU A 33 0.49 9.39 9.77
N THR A 34 0.79 10.30 8.83
CA THR A 34 1.32 10.02 7.49
C THR A 34 2.47 9.01 7.51
N THR A 35 3.51 9.25 8.30
CA THR A 35 4.68 8.35 8.41
C THR A 35 4.29 6.91 8.79
N ARG A 36 3.38 6.76 9.75
CA ARG A 36 2.93 5.44 10.23
C ARG A 36 2.10 4.73 9.17
N LYS A 37 1.15 5.44 8.56
CA LYS A 37 0.30 4.88 7.50
C LYS A 37 1.12 4.48 6.28
N LEU A 38 2.15 5.24 5.92
CA LEU A 38 3.08 4.86 4.85
C LEU A 38 3.88 3.58 5.17
N SER A 39 4.30 3.39 6.43
CA SER A 39 4.91 2.12 6.87
C SER A 39 3.94 0.97 6.66
N TRP A 40 2.71 1.11 7.14
CA TRP A 40 1.68 0.08 7.01
C TRP A 40 1.29 -0.23 5.57
N VAL A 41 1.18 0.79 4.70
CA VAL A 41 0.96 0.58 3.26
C VAL A 41 2.10 -0.24 2.67
N THR A 42 3.34 0.07 3.02
CA THR A 42 4.51 -0.65 2.52
C THR A 42 4.49 -2.12 2.96
N GLU A 43 4.28 -2.37 4.25
CA GLU A 43 4.22 -3.72 4.83
C GLU A 43 3.08 -4.54 4.20
N ALA A 44 1.88 -3.98 4.11
CA ALA A 44 0.73 -4.66 3.49
C ALA A 44 0.94 -4.91 2.00
N ALA A 45 1.55 -3.95 1.28
CA ALA A 45 1.87 -4.10 -0.14
C ALA A 45 2.94 -5.19 -0.39
N MET A 46 3.91 -5.36 0.50
CA MET A 46 4.91 -6.44 0.41
C MET A 46 4.30 -7.83 0.63
N ALA A 47 3.23 -7.93 1.41
CA ALA A 47 2.48 -9.17 1.62
C ALA A 47 1.46 -9.47 0.49
N LEU A 48 1.29 -8.54 -0.46
CA LEU A 48 0.29 -8.64 -1.51
C LEU A 48 0.80 -9.48 -2.69
N ASN A 49 -0.01 -10.45 -3.11
CA ASN A 49 0.20 -11.22 -4.33
C ASN A 49 -0.84 -10.77 -5.38
N PRO A 50 -0.49 -9.88 -6.33
CA PRO A 50 -1.44 -9.38 -7.33
C PRO A 50 -1.90 -10.44 -8.34
N SER A 51 -1.22 -11.60 -8.40
CA SER A 51 -1.63 -12.73 -9.24
C SER A 51 -2.60 -13.68 -8.52
N ASP A 52 -2.97 -13.39 -7.27
CA ASP A 52 -3.92 -14.20 -6.52
C ASP A 52 -5.31 -14.13 -7.18
N PRO A 53 -5.96 -15.27 -7.49
CA PRO A 53 -7.26 -15.32 -8.15
C PRO A 53 -8.35 -14.50 -7.45
N MET A 54 -8.25 -14.32 -6.12
CA MET A 54 -9.22 -13.56 -5.34
C MET A 54 -9.22 -12.06 -5.69
N ILE A 55 -8.05 -11.51 -6.04
CA ILE A 55 -7.89 -10.07 -6.28
C ILE A 55 -7.46 -9.71 -7.69
N ILE A 56 -7.08 -10.67 -8.53
CA ILE A 56 -6.49 -10.43 -9.86
C ILE A 56 -7.32 -9.47 -10.73
N MET A 57 -8.65 -9.52 -10.67
CA MET A 57 -9.55 -8.64 -11.44
C MET A 57 -9.64 -7.21 -10.88
N HIS A 58 -9.27 -7.00 -9.61
CA HIS A 58 -9.43 -5.74 -8.90
C HIS A 58 -8.11 -5.08 -8.51
N ALA A 59 -7.01 -5.85 -8.47
CA ALA A 59 -5.71 -5.41 -8.00
C ALA A 59 -5.21 -4.20 -8.79
N ARG A 60 -5.22 -4.28 -10.12
CA ARG A 60 -4.75 -3.20 -10.99
C ARG A 60 -5.50 -1.87 -10.79
N PRO A 61 -6.83 -1.78 -10.97
CA PRO A 61 -7.52 -0.49 -10.84
C PRO A 61 -7.42 0.09 -9.42
N ILE A 62 -7.40 -0.75 -8.39
CA ILE A 62 -7.24 -0.29 -7.00
C ILE A 62 -5.82 0.26 -6.77
N LEU A 63 -4.78 -0.44 -7.23
CA LEU A 63 -3.39 0.01 -7.08
C LEU A 63 -3.11 1.27 -7.92
N GLU A 64 -3.73 1.43 -9.09
CA GLU A 64 -3.69 2.67 -9.87
C GLU A 64 -4.33 3.83 -9.09
N GLN A 65 -5.47 3.61 -8.42
CA GLN A 65 -6.09 4.60 -7.55
C GLN A 65 -5.19 4.98 -6.36
N VAL A 66 -4.57 3.98 -5.70
CA VAL A 66 -3.61 4.18 -4.60
C VAL A 66 -2.43 5.03 -5.05
N TYR A 67 -1.88 4.75 -6.24
CA TYR A 67 -0.80 5.52 -6.83
C TYR A 67 -1.17 7.00 -7.01
N GLN A 68 -2.36 7.29 -7.55
CA GLN A 68 -2.83 8.68 -7.70
C GLN A 68 -2.97 9.39 -6.36
N MET A 69 -3.45 8.69 -5.33
CA MET A 69 -3.58 9.26 -3.99
C MET A 69 -2.21 9.58 -3.37
N LEU A 70 -1.22 8.69 -3.52
CA LEU A 70 0.16 8.93 -3.07
C LEU A 70 0.80 10.12 -3.81
N MET A 71 0.55 10.23 -5.12
CA MET A 71 1.02 11.38 -5.92
C MET A 71 0.43 12.70 -5.45
N ARG A 72 -0.87 12.71 -5.13
CA ARG A 72 -1.54 13.88 -4.56
C ARG A 72 -0.93 14.26 -3.21
N GLN A 73 -0.72 13.30 -2.32
CA GLN A 73 -0.11 13.56 -1.01
C GLN A 73 1.30 14.13 -1.15
N ARG A 74 2.12 13.54 -2.03
CA ARG A 74 3.48 14.04 -2.33
C ARG A 74 3.49 15.52 -2.74
N ALA A 75 2.46 15.98 -3.46
CA ALA A 75 2.38 17.37 -3.91
C ALA A 75 2.07 18.36 -2.77
N VAL A 76 1.43 17.90 -1.69
CA VAL A 76 1.04 18.73 -0.55
C VAL A 76 2.03 18.61 0.62
N THR A 77 2.79 17.52 0.70
CA THR A 77 3.81 17.30 1.72
C THR A 77 5.01 18.24 1.57
N THR A 78 5.27 19.05 2.58
CA THR A 78 6.44 19.95 2.66
C THR A 78 7.58 19.37 3.50
N ALA A 79 7.31 18.33 4.32
CA ALA A 79 8.30 17.67 5.16
C ALA A 79 9.18 16.69 4.37
N SER A 80 10.49 16.91 4.36
CA SER A 80 11.47 16.11 3.60
C SER A 80 11.44 14.60 3.93
N GLY A 81 11.28 14.25 5.21
CA GLY A 81 11.23 12.86 5.65
C GLY A 81 10.01 12.11 5.10
N GLU A 82 8.82 12.69 5.24
CA GLU A 82 7.58 12.14 4.69
C GLU A 82 7.62 12.06 3.17
N ALA A 83 8.18 13.07 2.50
CA ALA A 83 8.33 13.07 1.06
C ALA A 83 9.19 11.89 0.56
N ASN A 84 10.25 11.51 1.30
CA ASN A 84 11.06 10.34 0.94
C ASN A 84 10.30 9.03 1.14
N SER A 85 9.57 8.88 2.26
CA SER A 85 8.71 7.73 2.51
C SER A 85 7.63 7.58 1.44
N ILE A 86 6.94 8.66 1.05
CA ILE A 86 5.92 8.65 -0.01
C ILE A 86 6.52 8.18 -1.33
N ARG A 87 7.71 8.67 -1.70
CA ARG A 87 8.41 8.23 -2.93
C ARG A 87 8.73 6.74 -2.90
N MET A 88 9.14 6.20 -1.75
CA MET A 88 9.39 4.78 -1.60
C MET A 88 8.12 3.96 -1.79
N VAL A 89 7.01 4.36 -1.15
CA VAL A 89 5.71 3.66 -1.30
C VAL A 89 5.23 3.71 -2.76
N ILE A 90 5.34 4.86 -3.42
CA ILE A 90 5.04 5.01 -4.84
C ILE A 90 5.83 3.99 -5.68
N HIS A 91 7.11 3.82 -5.39
CA HIS A 91 7.95 2.86 -6.11
C HIS A 91 7.49 1.42 -5.90
N VAL A 92 7.17 1.03 -4.66
CA VAL A 92 6.63 -0.30 -4.34
C VAL A 92 5.33 -0.56 -5.10
N ILE A 93 4.36 0.36 -5.03
CA ILE A 93 3.07 0.23 -5.75
C ILE A 93 3.30 0.15 -7.27
N THR A 94 4.20 0.97 -7.81
CA THR A 94 4.55 0.93 -9.24
C THR A 94 5.17 -0.41 -9.65
N SER A 95 5.99 -1.00 -8.77
CA SER A 95 6.58 -2.32 -9.00
C SER A 95 5.50 -3.41 -9.06
N ILE A 96 4.55 -3.40 -8.12
CA ILE A 96 3.42 -4.33 -8.09
C ILE A 96 2.51 -4.14 -9.30
N LEU A 97 2.26 -2.89 -9.73
CA LEU A 97 1.48 -2.62 -10.94
C LEU A 97 2.12 -3.23 -12.20
N LYS A 98 3.45 -3.28 -12.28
CA LYS A 98 4.16 -3.94 -13.39
C LYS A 98 4.02 -5.46 -13.38
N THR A 99 3.72 -6.07 -12.23
CA THR A 99 3.51 -7.51 -12.11
C THR A 99 2.05 -7.93 -12.29
N CYS A 100 1.11 -6.98 -12.20
CA CYS A 100 -0.28 -7.18 -12.61
C CYS A 100 -0.33 -7.37 -14.14
N LYS A 101 -0.61 -8.59 -14.60
CA LYS A 101 -0.75 -8.92 -16.03
C LYS A 101 -2.17 -8.67 -16.52
#